data_AF-A0A2W4J7Y8-F1
#
_entry.id   AF-A0A2W4J7Y8-F1
#
_cell.length_a   1.000
_cell.length_b   1.000
_cell.length_c   1.000
_cell.angle_alpha   90.00
_cell.angle_beta   90.00
_cell.angle_gamma   90.00
#
_symmetry.space_group_name_H-M   'P 1'
#
loop_
_entity.id
_entity.type
_entity.pdbx_description
1 polymer ?
#
loop_
_entity_poly.entity_id
_entity_poly.type
_entity_poly.pdbx_seq_one_letter_code
_entity_poly.pdbx_strand_id
1 'polypeptide(L)'
;MNYTADSPIHSRGAVSAAAIDAWFREMGRALAPQYAPDRTYREPPPIGADIIRVCADAEAACGEPVNSDLVAAQICKESAGWQSAIVRDKNNPSGLGAINSDPYGGAVRFATPYEGIRATVAHLLTYTLGRRNPWWDDDPRAAAVPEYNLGVVRVLRDLEQRWAWSPPERYNATPPDQRYGAGIARLANELVAFAEARNEMSAQIPGFIWYPANDTHYTKGRSQRIRGGAQHYTAGTNSLLWLTSTSGQNDPNARVSAHFLVKHDPTMEDRGWQLVRIEDTAWTTAFANPYTVSIEYEHLPGHHAGIPDMAYEVLAQTWIDIADYVRRHNLGEIPLNRSGIKGHKEWVGNPSLICPDGIDMDRIVATIQRRLNAAAPAPQGDVIQVGPFGRHIGHGFLAFWRRLDSLGDHMALRTLGYPLTEEFSIPNIPGTVFQVFERGILRFDPSQPEPWRVHVAMPQDAWVRDWARERGLLGEQKAA
;
A
#
# COMPACT_ATOMS: atom_id res chain seq x y z
N MET A 1 11.62 -14.70 0.35
CA MET A 1 11.34 -14.22 1.73
C MET A 1 11.31 -15.43 2.66
N ASN A 2 11.65 -15.30 3.95
CA ASN A 2 11.56 -16.44 4.88
C ASN A 2 10.97 -15.99 6.22
N TYR A 3 9.70 -16.31 6.43
CA TYR A 3 8.95 -16.05 7.65
C TYR A 3 9.32 -17.06 8.74
N THR A 4 9.35 -16.60 9.99
CA THR A 4 9.53 -17.43 11.19
C THR A 4 8.51 -17.04 12.25
N ALA A 5 8.44 -17.76 13.37
CA ALA A 5 7.57 -17.37 14.48
C ALA A 5 7.90 -15.97 15.06
N ASP A 6 9.11 -15.46 14.80
CA ASP A 6 9.56 -14.12 15.18
C ASP A 6 9.32 -13.05 14.11
N SER A 7 8.67 -13.41 12.99
CA SER A 7 8.31 -12.42 11.98
C SER A 7 7.31 -11.42 12.52
N PRO A 8 7.53 -10.10 12.30
CA PRO A 8 6.62 -9.07 12.74
C PRO A 8 5.31 -9.14 11.97
N ILE A 9 4.20 -8.85 12.66
CA ILE A 9 2.88 -8.71 12.02
C ILE A 9 2.85 -7.43 11.19
N HIS A 10 3.45 -6.36 11.73
CA HIS A 10 3.59 -5.08 11.04
C HIS A 10 4.74 -5.11 10.05
N SER A 11 4.50 -5.74 8.90
CA SER A 11 5.36 -5.70 7.72
C SER A 11 4.52 -5.76 6.45
N ARG A 12 5.12 -5.67 5.26
CA ARG A 12 4.40 -5.85 3.98
C ARG A 12 4.53 -7.28 3.50
N GLY A 13 3.43 -7.82 2.94
CA GLY A 13 3.48 -9.04 2.14
C GLY A 13 3.97 -8.75 0.72
N ALA A 14 4.32 -9.79 -0.01
CA ALA A 14 4.85 -9.68 -1.37
C ALA A 14 4.16 -10.58 -2.39
N VAL A 15 3.14 -11.33 -1.99
CA VAL A 15 2.44 -12.23 -2.89
C VAL A 15 1.29 -11.49 -3.56
N SER A 16 1.11 -11.69 -4.88
CA SER A 16 0.03 -11.04 -5.62
C SER A 16 -1.35 -11.61 -5.28
N ALA A 17 -2.40 -10.84 -5.56
CA ALA A 17 -3.79 -11.29 -5.40
C ALA A 17 -4.06 -12.60 -6.17
N ALA A 18 -3.59 -12.69 -7.41
CA ALA A 18 -3.79 -13.86 -8.27
C ALA A 18 -3.13 -15.12 -7.69
N ALA A 19 -1.91 -14.99 -7.14
CA ALA A 19 -1.23 -16.08 -6.46
C ALA A 19 -1.95 -16.52 -5.20
N ILE A 20 -2.45 -15.58 -4.38
CA ILE A 20 -3.26 -15.90 -3.20
C ILE A 20 -4.49 -16.72 -3.62
N ASP A 21 -5.25 -16.27 -4.63
CA ASP A 21 -6.43 -16.99 -5.10
C ASP A 21 -6.10 -18.38 -5.64
N ALA A 22 -5.01 -18.51 -6.40
CA ALA A 22 -4.55 -19.79 -6.92
C ALA A 22 -4.11 -20.74 -5.80
N TRP A 23 -3.40 -20.22 -4.80
CA TRP A 23 -2.95 -21.00 -3.65
C TRP A 23 -4.12 -21.48 -2.80
N PHE A 24 -5.12 -20.64 -2.55
CA PHE A 24 -6.34 -21.04 -1.82
C PHE A 24 -7.13 -22.14 -2.55
N ARG A 25 -7.16 -22.12 -3.89
CA ARG A 25 -7.76 -23.21 -4.68
C ARG A 25 -6.99 -24.52 -4.50
N GLU A 26 -5.66 -24.48 -4.49
CA GLU A 26 -4.82 -25.67 -4.27
C GLU A 26 -4.97 -26.23 -2.85
N MET A 27 -4.80 -25.36 -1.85
CA MET A 27 -4.95 -25.73 -0.43
C MET A 27 -6.37 -26.22 -0.14
N GLY A 28 -7.38 -25.57 -0.70
CA GLY A 28 -8.77 -26.00 -0.55
C GLY A 28 -9.02 -27.41 -1.09
N ARG A 29 -8.46 -27.76 -2.26
CA ARG A 29 -8.58 -29.13 -2.81
C ARG A 29 -7.91 -30.16 -1.90
N ALA A 30 -6.75 -29.84 -1.34
CA ALA A 30 -6.02 -30.73 -0.45
C ALA A 30 -6.72 -30.93 0.90
N LEU A 31 -7.32 -29.87 1.45
CA LEU A 31 -7.88 -29.85 2.81
C LEU A 31 -9.36 -30.25 2.86
N ALA A 32 -10.12 -30.08 1.79
CA ALA A 32 -11.55 -30.37 1.75
C ALA A 32 -11.92 -31.81 2.21
N PRO A 33 -11.22 -32.88 1.81
CA PRO A 33 -11.57 -34.25 2.24
C PRO A 33 -11.55 -34.45 3.76
N GLN A 34 -10.76 -33.65 4.48
CA GLN A 34 -10.62 -33.75 5.92
C GLN A 34 -11.47 -32.72 6.69
N TYR A 35 -11.56 -31.48 6.19
CA TYR A 35 -12.10 -30.35 6.96
C TYR A 35 -13.43 -29.79 6.44
N ALA A 36 -13.83 -30.13 5.21
CA ALA A 36 -15.14 -29.72 4.71
C ALA A 36 -16.27 -30.51 5.37
N PRO A 37 -17.41 -29.89 5.68
CA PRO A 37 -18.54 -30.56 6.35
C PRO A 37 -19.09 -31.74 5.53
N ASP A 38 -19.03 -31.64 4.20
CA ASP A 38 -19.46 -32.64 3.23
C ASP A 38 -18.30 -33.44 2.64
N ARG A 39 -17.07 -33.18 3.09
CA ARG A 39 -15.82 -33.74 2.54
C ARG A 39 -15.63 -33.48 1.04
N THR A 40 -16.32 -32.50 0.47
CA THR A 40 -16.17 -32.12 -0.93
C THR A 40 -15.53 -30.75 -1.06
N TYR A 41 -14.77 -30.54 -2.13
CA TYR A 41 -14.15 -29.26 -2.44
C TYR A 41 -15.18 -28.26 -2.95
N ARG A 42 -15.17 -27.05 -2.38
CA ARG A 42 -15.90 -25.90 -2.90
C ARG A 42 -14.90 -24.81 -3.24
N GLU A 43 -15.01 -24.27 -4.44
CA GLU A 43 -14.11 -23.21 -4.90
C GLU A 43 -14.22 -21.97 -3.99
N PRO A 44 -13.08 -21.48 -3.45
CA PRO A 44 -13.06 -20.23 -2.69
C PRO A 44 -13.48 -19.04 -3.58
N PRO A 45 -14.13 -18.00 -3.02
CA PRO A 45 -14.30 -16.74 -3.71
C PRO A 45 -12.92 -16.09 -4.01
N PRO A 46 -12.84 -15.15 -4.97
CA PRO A 46 -11.59 -14.41 -5.23
C PRO A 46 -11.33 -13.44 -4.07
N ILE A 47 -10.45 -13.84 -3.15
CA ILE A 47 -10.17 -13.13 -1.89
C ILE A 47 -8.80 -12.47 -1.87
N GLY A 48 -7.92 -12.78 -2.83
CA GLY A 48 -6.57 -12.23 -2.88
C GLY A 48 -6.55 -10.70 -2.99
N ALA A 49 -7.41 -10.15 -3.86
CA ALA A 49 -7.56 -8.70 -3.99
C ALA A 49 -8.14 -8.06 -2.72
N ASP A 50 -9.09 -8.75 -2.07
CA ASP A 50 -9.70 -8.29 -0.83
C ASP A 50 -8.69 -8.27 0.32
N ILE A 51 -7.87 -9.33 0.48
CA ILE A 51 -6.82 -9.39 1.51
C ILE A 51 -5.82 -8.24 1.32
N ILE A 52 -5.30 -8.05 0.10
CA ILE A 52 -4.34 -6.98 -0.19
C ILE A 52 -4.96 -5.60 0.08
N ARG A 53 -6.20 -5.38 -0.40
CA ARG A 53 -6.92 -4.12 -0.21
C ARG A 53 -7.15 -3.83 1.27
N VAL A 54 -7.68 -4.78 2.03
CA VAL A 54 -7.91 -4.61 3.47
C VAL A 54 -6.59 -4.31 4.20
N CYS A 55 -5.49 -5.00 3.88
CA CYS A 55 -4.20 -4.71 4.50
C CYS A 55 -3.68 -3.30 4.16
N ALA A 56 -3.89 -2.83 2.92
CA ALA A 56 -3.53 -1.49 2.50
C ALA A 56 -4.41 -0.41 3.18
N ASP A 57 -5.72 -0.63 3.27
CA ASP A 57 -6.66 0.25 3.97
C ASP A 57 -6.32 0.34 5.47
N ALA A 58 -5.92 -0.79 6.08
CA ALA A 58 -5.48 -0.85 7.46
C ALA A 58 -4.20 -0.03 7.66
N GLU A 59 -3.21 -0.18 6.77
CA GLU A 59 -1.99 0.61 6.79
C GLU A 59 -2.28 2.11 6.68
N ALA A 60 -3.16 2.51 5.77
CA ALA A 60 -3.57 3.90 5.62
C ALA A 60 -4.23 4.46 6.89
N ALA A 61 -5.01 3.63 7.59
CA ALA A 61 -5.72 4.04 8.80
C ALA A 61 -4.81 4.09 10.05
N CYS A 62 -3.84 3.18 10.19
CA CYS A 62 -3.03 3.08 11.41
C CYS A 62 -1.58 3.56 11.27
N GLY A 63 -1.10 3.83 10.06
CA GLY A 63 0.27 4.27 9.79
C GLY A 63 1.32 3.16 9.87
N GLU A 64 0.92 1.91 10.14
CA GLU A 64 1.79 0.74 10.18
C GLU A 64 1.31 -0.32 9.17
N PRO A 65 2.21 -0.94 8.37
CA PRO A 65 1.79 -1.94 7.39
C PRO A 65 1.19 -3.17 8.09
N VAL A 66 0.27 -3.87 7.40
CA VAL A 66 -0.21 -5.19 7.81
C VAL A 66 0.17 -6.21 6.74
N ASN A 67 0.78 -7.32 7.15
CA ASN A 67 1.35 -8.26 6.19
C ASN A 67 0.27 -9.15 5.56
N SER A 68 -0.04 -8.90 4.28
CA SER A 68 -1.02 -9.65 3.50
C SER A 68 -0.70 -11.15 3.36
N ASP A 69 0.59 -11.53 3.31
CA ASP A 69 0.99 -12.94 3.21
C ASP A 69 0.68 -13.66 4.53
N LEU A 70 0.95 -13.01 5.66
CA LEU A 70 0.65 -13.55 6.99
C LEU A 70 -0.86 -13.62 7.23
N VAL A 71 -1.63 -12.61 6.79
CA VAL A 71 -3.10 -12.64 6.86
C VAL A 71 -3.65 -13.76 6.00
N ALA A 72 -3.18 -13.93 4.76
CA ALA A 72 -3.58 -15.03 3.89
C ALA A 72 -3.24 -16.40 4.50
N ALA A 73 -2.05 -16.56 5.07
CA ALA A 73 -1.64 -17.79 5.75
C ALA A 73 -2.49 -18.09 6.99
N GLN A 74 -2.78 -17.07 7.81
CA GLN A 74 -3.64 -17.20 8.97
C GLN A 74 -5.07 -17.59 8.58
N ILE A 75 -5.65 -16.90 7.60
CA ILE A 75 -6.97 -17.26 7.05
C ILE A 75 -6.96 -18.69 6.52
N CYS A 76 -5.93 -19.09 5.76
CA CYS A 76 -5.84 -20.46 5.23
C CYS A 76 -5.82 -21.50 6.36
N LYS A 77 -5.08 -21.23 7.45
CA LYS A 77 -5.02 -22.08 8.64
C LYS A 77 -6.37 -22.18 9.35
N GLU A 78 -7.02 -21.06 9.62
CA GLU A 78 -8.29 -20.99 10.37
C GLU A 78 -9.47 -21.54 9.57
N SER A 79 -9.46 -21.33 8.26
CA SER A 79 -10.55 -21.68 7.36
C SER A 79 -10.36 -23.04 6.67
N ALA A 80 -9.22 -23.68 6.86
CA ALA A 80 -8.77 -24.86 6.11
C ALA A 80 -8.82 -24.64 4.59
N GLY A 81 -8.15 -23.59 4.09
CA GLY A 81 -8.16 -23.23 2.67
C GLY A 81 -9.57 -22.85 2.17
N TRP A 82 -10.33 -22.13 2.99
CA TRP A 82 -11.72 -21.74 2.73
C TRP A 82 -12.72 -22.90 2.70
N GLN A 83 -12.42 -24.04 3.33
CA GLN A 83 -13.26 -25.24 3.27
C GLN A 83 -14.09 -25.50 4.54
N SER A 84 -13.80 -24.84 5.66
CA SER A 84 -14.56 -25.04 6.91
C SER A 84 -16.03 -24.65 6.77
N ALA A 85 -16.90 -25.24 7.61
CA ALA A 85 -18.32 -24.87 7.61
C ALA A 85 -18.53 -23.37 7.94
N ILE A 86 -17.74 -22.84 8.89
CA ILE A 86 -17.87 -21.45 9.34
C ILE A 86 -17.54 -20.46 8.21
N VAL A 87 -16.45 -20.65 7.48
CA VAL A 87 -16.09 -19.71 6.41
C VAL A 87 -17.06 -19.79 5.22
N ARG A 88 -17.49 -21.01 4.84
CA ARG A 88 -18.40 -21.23 3.70
C ARG A 88 -19.79 -20.67 3.96
N ASP A 89 -20.29 -20.86 5.18
CA ASP A 89 -21.67 -20.51 5.50
C ASP A 89 -21.79 -19.10 6.02
N LYS A 90 -20.78 -18.59 6.74
CA LYS A 90 -20.86 -17.35 7.52
C LYS A 90 -19.90 -16.26 7.02
N ASN A 91 -19.16 -16.49 5.94
CA ASN A 91 -18.11 -15.59 5.45
C ASN A 91 -17.11 -15.20 6.55
N ASN A 92 -16.82 -16.11 7.48
CA ASN A 92 -15.98 -15.84 8.65
C ASN A 92 -14.68 -16.64 8.55
N PRO A 93 -13.63 -16.06 7.92
CA PRO A 93 -12.39 -16.78 7.62
C PRO A 93 -11.55 -17.13 8.84
N SER A 94 -11.79 -16.48 9.97
CA SER A 94 -10.99 -16.63 11.19
C SER A 94 -11.75 -17.24 12.37
N GLY A 95 -12.97 -17.73 12.13
CA GLY A 95 -13.81 -18.28 13.20
C GLY A 95 -14.14 -17.27 14.31
N LEU A 96 -14.20 -15.98 14.00
CA LEU A 96 -14.46 -14.93 15.00
C LEU A 96 -15.80 -15.18 15.70
N GLY A 97 -15.80 -15.14 17.03
CA GLY A 97 -16.96 -15.46 17.87
C GLY A 97 -17.15 -16.94 18.18
N ALA A 98 -16.39 -17.86 17.56
CA ALA A 98 -16.46 -19.27 17.91
C ALA A 98 -16.10 -19.48 19.40
N ILE A 99 -16.95 -20.23 20.10
CA ILE A 99 -16.76 -20.61 21.51
C ILE A 99 -16.55 -22.12 21.62
N ASN A 100 -15.75 -22.56 22.58
CA ASN A 100 -15.32 -23.97 22.67
C ASN A 100 -16.47 -24.99 22.74
N SER A 101 -17.59 -24.63 23.38
CA SER A 101 -18.75 -25.53 23.56
C SER A 101 -19.70 -25.57 22.36
N ASP A 102 -19.67 -24.55 21.50
CA ASP A 102 -20.48 -24.47 20.28
C ASP A 102 -19.75 -23.59 19.24
N PRO A 103 -18.69 -24.12 18.60
CA PRO A 103 -17.86 -23.31 17.71
C PRO A 103 -18.63 -22.76 16.52
N TYR A 104 -19.51 -23.58 15.93
CA TYR A 104 -20.30 -23.16 14.78
C TYR A 104 -21.39 -22.17 15.20
N GLY A 105 -22.19 -22.44 16.23
CA GLY A 105 -23.29 -21.56 16.65
C GLY A 105 -22.80 -20.20 17.14
N GLY A 106 -21.71 -20.15 17.90
CA GLY A 106 -21.14 -18.90 18.41
C GLY A 106 -20.45 -18.02 17.35
N ALA A 107 -19.98 -18.61 16.24
CA ALA A 107 -19.28 -17.85 15.20
C ALA A 107 -20.17 -16.77 14.56
N VAL A 108 -19.60 -15.58 14.40
CA VAL A 108 -20.25 -14.43 13.76
C VAL A 108 -20.47 -14.70 12.26
N ARG A 109 -21.56 -14.15 11.72
CA ARG A 109 -21.87 -14.12 10.29
C ARG A 109 -21.60 -12.74 9.73
N PHE A 110 -20.83 -12.69 8.65
CA PHE A 110 -20.58 -11.49 7.86
C PHE A 110 -21.38 -11.54 6.55
N ALA A 111 -21.79 -10.39 6.03
CA ALA A 111 -22.60 -10.33 4.82
C ALA A 111 -21.79 -10.73 3.59
N THR A 112 -20.49 -10.42 3.58
CA THR A 112 -19.58 -10.73 2.47
C THR A 112 -18.23 -11.30 2.93
N PRO A 113 -17.49 -12.02 2.06
CA PRO A 113 -16.10 -12.40 2.32
C PRO A 113 -15.21 -11.22 2.70
N TYR A 114 -15.37 -10.07 2.02
CA TYR A 114 -14.61 -8.85 2.30
C TYR A 114 -14.80 -8.37 3.74
N GLU A 115 -16.04 -8.34 4.24
CA GLU A 115 -16.33 -7.95 5.64
C GLU A 115 -15.70 -8.92 6.64
N GLY A 116 -15.70 -10.22 6.38
CA GLY A 116 -15.04 -11.20 7.24
C GLY A 116 -13.52 -11.10 7.25
N ILE A 117 -12.91 -10.77 6.10
CA ILE A 117 -11.47 -10.48 5.98
C ILE A 117 -11.14 -9.18 6.71
N ARG A 118 -11.97 -8.14 6.56
CA ARG A 118 -11.84 -6.87 7.28
C ARG A 118 -11.90 -7.08 8.79
N ALA A 119 -12.88 -7.83 9.28
CA ALA A 119 -13.00 -8.17 10.70
C ALA A 119 -11.82 -8.99 11.22
N THR A 120 -11.25 -9.88 10.38
CA THR A 120 -10.02 -10.62 10.71
C THR A 120 -8.84 -9.67 10.92
N VAL A 121 -8.63 -8.73 10.00
CA VAL A 121 -7.54 -7.74 10.11
C VAL A 121 -7.80 -6.78 11.27
N ALA A 122 -9.04 -6.33 11.48
CA ALA A 122 -9.43 -5.54 12.63
C ALA A 122 -9.11 -6.27 13.95
N HIS A 123 -9.40 -7.56 14.05
CA HIS A 123 -9.06 -8.36 15.22
C HIS A 123 -7.55 -8.44 15.46
N LEU A 124 -6.77 -8.57 14.38
CA LEU A 124 -5.32 -8.55 14.45
C LEU A 124 -4.79 -7.20 14.95
N LEU A 125 -5.33 -6.09 14.43
CA LEU A 125 -5.00 -4.75 14.87
C LEU A 125 -5.39 -4.49 16.33
N THR A 126 -6.47 -5.06 16.84
CA THR A 126 -6.81 -4.97 18.27
C THR A 126 -5.69 -5.56 19.13
N TYR A 127 -5.09 -6.69 18.72
CA TYR A 127 -3.95 -7.27 19.44
C TYR A 127 -2.67 -6.44 19.34
N THR A 128 -2.41 -5.75 18.22
CA THR A 128 -1.16 -5.00 18.04
C THR A 128 -1.24 -3.55 18.53
N LEU A 129 -2.42 -2.92 18.43
CA LEU A 129 -2.65 -1.50 18.74
C LEU A 129 -3.49 -1.26 19.99
N GLY A 130 -4.24 -2.28 20.45
CA GLY A 130 -5.21 -2.13 21.52
C GLY A 130 -6.31 -1.12 21.16
N ARG A 131 -6.67 -0.24 22.10
CA ARG A 131 -7.68 0.82 21.91
C ARG A 131 -7.33 1.86 20.83
N ARG A 132 -6.09 1.85 20.32
CA ARG A 132 -5.68 2.70 19.20
C ARG A 132 -6.06 2.12 17.83
N ASN A 133 -6.63 0.91 17.79
CA ASN A 133 -7.13 0.31 16.56
C ASN A 133 -8.22 1.20 15.94
N PRO A 134 -8.03 1.78 14.75
CA PRO A 134 -9.04 2.61 14.08
C PRO A 134 -10.26 1.81 13.63
N TRP A 135 -10.15 0.48 13.57
CA TRP A 135 -11.21 -0.45 13.19
C TRP A 135 -11.74 -1.22 14.39
N TRP A 136 -11.72 -0.59 15.57
CA TRP A 136 -12.18 -1.21 16.82
C TRP A 136 -13.58 -1.82 16.70
N ASP A 137 -14.51 -1.11 16.05
CA ASP A 137 -15.90 -1.54 15.91
C ASP A 137 -16.09 -2.65 14.86
N ASP A 138 -15.11 -2.86 13.98
CA ASP A 138 -15.11 -3.95 13.00
C ASP A 138 -14.61 -5.28 13.60
N ASP A 139 -14.04 -5.27 14.81
CA ASP A 139 -13.61 -6.47 15.54
C ASP A 139 -14.69 -6.93 16.54
N PRO A 140 -15.42 -8.02 16.25
CA PRO A 140 -16.47 -8.53 17.14
C PRO A 140 -15.96 -9.00 18.51
N ARG A 141 -14.64 -9.15 18.68
CA ARG A 141 -13.98 -9.58 19.90
C ARG A 141 -13.11 -8.48 20.53
N ALA A 142 -13.23 -7.23 20.07
CA ALA A 142 -12.34 -6.14 20.50
C ALA A 142 -12.32 -5.97 22.02
N ALA A 143 -13.49 -6.08 22.68
CA ALA A 143 -13.62 -5.93 24.13
C ALA A 143 -12.88 -7.02 24.92
N ALA A 144 -12.70 -8.22 24.36
CA ALA A 144 -12.04 -9.33 25.06
C ALA A 144 -10.55 -9.05 25.32
N VAL A 145 -9.87 -8.34 24.41
CA VAL A 145 -8.43 -8.05 24.55
C VAL A 145 -8.10 -7.28 25.85
N PRO A 146 -8.74 -6.12 26.14
CA PRO A 146 -8.53 -5.43 27.41
C PRO A 146 -9.17 -6.15 28.60
N GLU A 147 -10.32 -6.83 28.43
CA GLU A 147 -11.01 -7.53 29.52
C GLU A 147 -10.15 -8.67 30.12
N TYR A 148 -9.52 -9.48 29.25
CA TYR A 148 -8.67 -10.59 29.66
C TYR A 148 -7.18 -10.23 29.75
N ASN A 149 -6.85 -8.94 29.63
CA ASN A 149 -5.47 -8.42 29.66
C ASN A 149 -4.53 -9.21 28.73
N LEU A 150 -4.96 -9.45 27.48
CA LEU A 150 -4.22 -10.29 26.52
C LEU A 150 -2.94 -9.61 26.01
N GLY A 151 -2.71 -8.34 26.34
CA GLY A 151 -1.48 -7.62 26.03
C GLY A 151 -1.29 -7.33 24.53
N VAL A 152 -0.08 -6.88 24.18
CA VAL A 152 0.27 -6.45 22.81
C VAL A 152 1.00 -7.55 22.06
N VAL A 153 0.58 -7.82 20.83
CA VAL A 153 1.23 -8.76 19.90
C VAL A 153 2.14 -7.97 18.97
N ARG A 154 3.39 -8.43 18.78
CA ARG A 154 4.36 -7.80 17.87
C ARG A 154 4.78 -8.76 16.76
N VAL A 155 4.98 -10.02 17.13
CA VAL A 155 5.42 -11.10 16.24
C VAL A 155 4.43 -12.27 16.27
N LEU A 156 4.51 -13.17 15.29
CA LEU A 156 3.58 -14.29 15.14
C LEU A 156 3.46 -15.17 16.39
N ARG A 157 4.57 -15.46 17.09
CA ARG A 157 4.54 -16.25 18.33
C ARG A 157 3.70 -15.61 19.43
N ASP A 158 3.53 -14.29 19.43
CA ASP A 158 2.77 -13.60 20.48
C ASP A 158 1.26 -13.88 20.34
N LEU A 159 0.79 -14.36 19.18
CA LEU A 159 -0.61 -14.79 18.97
C LEU A 159 -0.96 -16.08 19.72
N GLU A 160 0.05 -16.85 20.14
CA GLU A 160 -0.13 -18.06 20.93
C GLU A 160 -0.79 -17.73 22.27
N GLN A 161 -1.76 -18.55 22.70
CA GLN A 161 -2.50 -18.35 23.95
C GLN A 161 -3.36 -17.07 24.00
N ARG A 162 -3.44 -16.31 22.90
CA ARG A 162 -4.25 -15.10 22.77
C ARG A 162 -5.30 -15.27 21.68
N TRP A 163 -4.85 -15.38 20.44
CA TRP A 163 -5.70 -15.70 19.29
C TRP A 163 -6.07 -17.19 19.31
N ALA A 164 -5.06 -18.04 19.38
CA ALA A 164 -5.23 -19.49 19.43
C ALA A 164 -4.89 -20.00 20.84
N TRP A 165 -5.93 -20.14 21.66
CA TRP A 165 -5.80 -20.68 23.00
C TRP A 165 -5.77 -22.23 22.98
N SER A 166 -4.94 -22.81 23.86
CA SER A 166 -4.97 -24.25 24.14
C SER A 166 -4.63 -24.49 25.61
N PRO A 167 -5.15 -25.56 26.25
CA PRO A 167 -4.84 -25.86 27.66
C PRO A 167 -3.32 -25.87 27.91
N PRO A 168 -2.83 -25.37 29.07
CA PRO A 168 -1.39 -25.25 29.34
C PRO A 168 -0.61 -26.54 29.15
N GLU A 169 -1.20 -27.69 29.48
CA GLU A 169 -0.57 -29.01 29.32
C GLU A 169 -0.32 -29.30 27.84
N ARG A 170 -1.31 -29.03 26.98
CA ARG A 170 -1.19 -29.20 25.54
C ARG A 170 -0.20 -28.20 24.94
N TYR A 171 -0.24 -26.95 25.39
CA TYR A 171 0.66 -25.91 24.90
C TYR A 171 2.13 -26.23 25.22
N ASN A 172 2.40 -26.59 26.47
CA ASN A 172 3.74 -26.94 26.94
C ASN A 172 4.28 -28.21 26.27
N ALA A 173 3.40 -29.17 25.97
CA ALA A 173 3.76 -30.38 25.22
C ALA A 173 3.95 -30.13 23.71
N THR A 174 3.41 -29.03 23.15
CA THR A 174 3.54 -28.71 21.72
C THR A 174 4.92 -28.12 21.43
N PRO A 175 5.74 -28.76 20.57
CA PRO A 175 7.03 -28.23 20.17
C PRO A 175 6.92 -26.81 19.59
N PRO A 176 7.85 -25.88 19.89
CA PRO A 176 7.75 -24.49 19.44
C PRO A 176 7.54 -24.30 17.93
N ASP A 177 8.16 -25.14 17.11
CA ASP A 177 8.05 -25.16 15.63
C ASP A 177 6.69 -25.67 15.13
N GLN A 178 5.88 -26.24 16.01
CA GLN A 178 4.52 -26.74 15.73
C GLN A 178 3.43 -25.85 16.32
N ARG A 179 3.80 -24.82 17.10
CA ARG A 179 2.85 -23.88 17.70
C ARG A 179 2.21 -22.97 16.66
N TYR A 180 1.23 -22.20 17.11
CA TYR A 180 0.35 -21.42 16.25
C TYR A 180 1.13 -20.47 15.33
N GLY A 181 2.01 -19.64 15.89
CA GLY A 181 2.80 -18.66 15.14
C GLY A 181 3.75 -19.31 14.14
N ALA A 182 4.45 -20.37 14.55
CA ALA A 182 5.31 -21.15 13.64
C ALA A 182 4.53 -21.79 12.49
N GLY A 183 3.31 -22.27 12.76
CA GLY A 183 2.44 -22.81 11.72
C GLY A 183 1.93 -21.76 10.72
N ILE A 184 1.68 -20.52 11.15
CA ILE A 184 1.37 -19.41 10.22
C ILE A 184 2.60 -19.10 9.37
N ALA A 185 3.77 -18.97 9.99
CA ALA A 185 5.01 -18.69 9.27
C ALA A 185 5.30 -19.74 8.18
N ARG A 186 5.11 -21.03 8.49
CA ARG A 186 5.26 -22.12 7.53
C ARG A 186 4.30 -21.97 6.35
N LEU A 187 3.01 -21.75 6.60
CA LEU A 187 2.01 -21.54 5.54
C LEU A 187 2.31 -20.30 4.69
N ALA A 188 2.79 -19.21 5.30
CA ALA A 188 3.20 -18.02 4.55
C ALA A 188 4.40 -18.30 3.65
N ASN A 189 5.38 -19.10 4.12
CA ASN A 189 6.50 -19.53 3.29
C ASN A 189 6.06 -20.46 2.15
N GLU A 190 5.10 -21.36 2.38
CA GLU A 190 4.51 -22.19 1.33
C GLU A 190 3.80 -21.33 0.27
N LEU A 191 3.02 -20.32 0.69
CA LEU A 191 2.39 -19.35 -0.21
C LEU A 191 3.43 -18.56 -1.02
N VAL A 192 4.49 -18.07 -0.38
CA VAL A 192 5.58 -17.36 -1.08
C VAL A 192 6.27 -18.26 -2.08
N ALA A 193 6.62 -19.50 -1.71
CA ALA A 193 7.25 -20.45 -2.62
C ALA A 193 6.35 -20.80 -3.80
N PHE A 194 5.04 -20.97 -3.55
CA PHE A 194 4.03 -21.17 -4.59
C PHE A 194 3.97 -20.01 -5.58
N ALA A 195 3.96 -18.77 -5.08
CA ALA A 195 3.94 -17.56 -5.90
C ALA A 195 5.25 -17.35 -6.67
N GLU A 196 6.40 -17.60 -6.05
CA GLU A 196 7.72 -17.50 -6.67
C GLU A 196 7.86 -18.50 -7.83
N ALA A 197 7.39 -19.74 -7.66
CA ALA A 197 7.38 -20.75 -8.72
C ALA A 197 6.51 -20.37 -9.93
N ARG A 198 5.54 -19.46 -9.74
CA ARG A 198 4.60 -18.98 -10.77
C ARG A 198 4.95 -17.59 -11.29
N ASN A 199 5.95 -16.94 -10.70
CA ASN A 199 6.27 -15.55 -10.95
C ASN A 199 5.08 -14.58 -10.72
N GLU A 200 4.33 -14.81 -9.65
CA GLU A 200 3.13 -14.05 -9.31
C GLU A 200 3.32 -13.29 -7.98
N MET A 201 4.46 -12.61 -7.83
CA MET A 201 4.69 -11.68 -6.71
C MET A 201 4.09 -10.30 -7.01
N SER A 202 3.90 -9.47 -5.99
CA SER A 202 3.53 -8.05 -6.13
C SER A 202 4.79 -7.16 -6.17
N ALA A 203 4.67 -5.99 -6.80
CA ALA A 203 5.71 -4.98 -6.72
C ALA A 203 5.76 -4.38 -5.32
N GLN A 204 6.96 -4.01 -4.87
CA GLN A 204 7.22 -3.41 -3.57
C GLN A 204 6.87 -1.92 -3.53
N ILE A 205 6.87 -1.27 -4.69
CA ILE A 205 6.56 0.16 -4.83
C ILE A 205 5.20 0.32 -5.54
N PRO A 206 4.28 1.14 -4.99
CA PRO A 206 2.99 1.41 -5.63
C PRO A 206 3.14 1.95 -7.07
N GLY A 207 2.18 1.61 -7.92
CA GLY A 207 2.16 2.00 -9.34
C GLY A 207 3.09 1.19 -10.23
N PHE A 208 3.81 0.19 -9.69
CA PHE A 208 4.61 -0.75 -10.49
C PHE A 208 3.94 -2.12 -10.59
N ILE A 209 4.16 -2.76 -11.74
CA ILE A 209 3.82 -4.16 -11.98
C ILE A 209 5.06 -5.00 -11.73
N TRP A 210 4.94 -6.10 -11.00
CA TRP A 210 6.04 -7.05 -10.84
C TRP A 210 6.27 -7.82 -12.16
N TYR A 211 7.49 -7.74 -12.68
CA TYR A 211 7.93 -8.50 -13.85
C TYR A 211 9.42 -8.78 -13.68
N PRO A 212 9.82 -9.88 -13.04
CA PRO A 212 11.18 -10.06 -12.59
C PRO A 212 12.14 -10.23 -13.76
N ALA A 213 13.37 -9.78 -13.52
CA ALA A 213 14.50 -10.26 -14.28
C ALA A 213 14.76 -11.74 -13.98
N ASN A 214 15.31 -12.45 -14.97
CA ASN A 214 15.81 -13.80 -14.81
C ASN A 214 16.87 -13.83 -13.68
N ASP A 215 16.92 -14.93 -12.92
CA ASP A 215 17.82 -15.07 -11.77
C ASP A 215 19.31 -15.02 -12.13
N THR A 216 19.64 -15.15 -13.42
CA THR A 216 20.99 -14.96 -13.95
C THR A 216 21.36 -13.51 -14.28
N HIS A 217 20.45 -12.54 -14.05
CA HIS A 217 20.63 -11.11 -14.36
C HIS A 217 20.78 -10.22 -13.11
N TYR A 218 20.76 -10.79 -11.91
CA TYR A 218 20.95 -10.07 -10.65
C TYR A 218 21.57 -11.00 -9.60
N THR A 219 21.98 -10.43 -8.46
CA THR A 219 22.44 -11.23 -7.31
C THR A 219 21.39 -11.17 -6.21
N LYS A 220 20.95 -12.33 -5.72
CA LYS A 220 20.06 -12.40 -4.55
C LYS A 220 20.76 -11.84 -3.31
N GLY A 221 20.07 -10.98 -2.58
CA GLY A 221 20.62 -10.22 -1.46
C GLY A 221 21.56 -9.09 -1.89
N ARG A 222 22.03 -8.35 -0.88
CA ARG A 222 22.97 -7.24 -1.02
C ARG A 222 24.12 -7.41 -0.03
N SER A 223 25.33 -7.12 -0.47
CA SER A 223 26.53 -7.17 0.36
C SER A 223 26.78 -5.89 1.16
N GLN A 224 26.06 -4.80 0.86
CA GLN A 224 26.15 -3.53 1.56
C GLN A 224 24.77 -2.91 1.79
N ARG A 225 24.65 -2.05 2.80
CA ARG A 225 23.44 -1.26 3.04
C ARG A 225 23.23 -0.24 1.92
N ILE A 226 21.98 0.04 1.59
CA ILE A 226 21.60 1.02 0.57
C ILE A 226 21.98 2.42 1.06
N ARG A 227 22.66 3.20 0.22
CA ARG A 227 23.03 4.59 0.51
C ARG A 227 22.78 5.56 -0.65
N GLY A 228 22.14 5.09 -1.72
CA GLY A 228 21.90 5.91 -2.89
C GLY A 228 20.94 5.34 -3.92
N GLY A 229 20.48 6.23 -4.80
CA GLY A 229 19.66 5.96 -5.97
C GLY A 229 20.41 6.30 -7.25
N ALA A 230 20.50 5.34 -8.16
CA ALA A 230 21.08 5.50 -9.48
C ALA A 230 19.97 5.71 -10.52
N GLN A 231 19.92 6.89 -11.10
CA GLN A 231 19.02 7.20 -12.21
C GLN A 231 19.69 6.87 -13.54
N HIS A 232 18.97 6.14 -14.37
CA HIS A 232 19.38 5.72 -15.70
C HIS A 232 18.31 6.06 -16.73
N TYR A 233 18.68 5.95 -18.00
CA TYR A 233 17.75 5.79 -19.10
C TYR A 233 18.19 4.62 -19.98
N THR A 234 17.23 4.01 -20.66
CA THR A 234 17.45 2.74 -21.36
C THR A 234 18.13 2.84 -22.72
N ALA A 235 18.17 4.04 -23.29
CA ALA A 235 18.66 4.34 -24.64
C ALA A 235 17.90 3.59 -25.74
N GLY A 236 16.59 3.37 -25.55
CA GLY A 236 15.77 2.67 -26.52
C GLY A 236 14.30 2.58 -26.10
N THR A 237 13.54 1.85 -26.91
CA THR A 237 12.14 1.47 -26.65
C THR A 237 12.04 -0.05 -26.48
N ASN A 238 11.00 -0.52 -25.79
CA ASN A 238 10.79 -1.93 -25.44
C ASN A 238 11.88 -2.53 -24.53
N SER A 239 12.34 -1.74 -23.56
CA SER A 239 13.48 -2.10 -22.71
C SER A 239 13.18 -3.20 -21.68
N LEU A 240 11.90 -3.53 -21.47
CA LEU A 240 11.47 -4.55 -20.51
C LEU A 240 12.14 -5.90 -20.77
N LEU A 241 11.97 -6.46 -21.97
CA LEU A 241 12.55 -7.77 -22.32
C LEU A 241 14.09 -7.79 -22.23
N TRP A 242 14.72 -6.68 -22.61
CA TRP A 242 16.17 -6.53 -22.54
C TRP A 242 16.68 -6.61 -21.11
N LEU A 243 16.06 -5.86 -20.19
CA LEU A 243 16.44 -5.81 -18.78
C LEU A 243 16.05 -7.08 -18.02
N THR A 244 15.16 -7.91 -18.56
CA THR A 244 14.63 -9.08 -17.86
C THR A 244 15.21 -10.40 -18.33
N SER A 245 15.56 -10.56 -19.60
CA SER A 245 15.90 -11.89 -20.13
C SER A 245 16.88 -11.93 -21.29
N THR A 246 16.95 -10.89 -22.14
CA THR A 246 17.75 -10.97 -23.38
C THR A 246 19.11 -10.27 -23.31
N SER A 247 19.36 -9.39 -22.33
CA SER A 247 20.71 -8.83 -22.18
C SER A 247 21.73 -9.93 -21.90
N GLY A 248 22.94 -9.79 -22.46
CA GLY A 248 24.00 -10.79 -22.32
C GLY A 248 23.67 -12.17 -22.89
N GLN A 249 22.70 -12.29 -23.83
CA GLN A 249 22.38 -13.57 -24.48
C GLN A 249 23.59 -14.17 -25.21
N ASN A 250 24.42 -13.33 -25.84
CA ASN A 250 25.64 -13.75 -26.55
C ASN A 250 26.90 -13.75 -25.67
N ASP A 251 26.87 -13.04 -24.54
CA ASP A 251 27.95 -13.00 -23.55
C ASP A 251 27.34 -12.87 -22.15
N PRO A 252 27.32 -13.95 -21.34
CA PRO A 252 26.79 -13.92 -19.98
C PRO A 252 27.41 -12.85 -19.07
N ASN A 253 28.64 -12.40 -19.34
CA ASN A 253 29.28 -11.34 -18.56
C ASN A 253 28.70 -9.95 -18.87
N ALA A 254 27.93 -9.82 -19.95
CA ALA A 254 27.26 -8.58 -20.36
C ALA A 254 25.79 -8.50 -19.90
N ARG A 255 25.35 -9.41 -19.03
CA ARG A 255 23.98 -9.38 -18.47
C ARG A 255 23.78 -8.15 -17.59
N VAL A 256 22.67 -7.49 -17.78
CA VAL A 256 22.27 -6.30 -17.02
C VAL A 256 20.79 -6.37 -16.62
N SER A 257 20.45 -5.71 -15.52
CA SER A 257 19.09 -5.57 -15.01
C SER A 257 18.96 -4.25 -14.25
N ALA A 258 17.73 -3.83 -13.94
CA ALA A 258 17.47 -2.70 -13.06
C ALA A 258 16.45 -3.08 -11.98
N HIS A 259 16.37 -2.31 -10.90
CA HIS A 259 15.31 -2.55 -9.91
C HIS A 259 13.96 -2.14 -10.49
N PHE A 260 13.90 -0.96 -11.13
CA PHE A 260 12.69 -0.41 -11.73
C PHE A 260 12.93 0.01 -13.17
N LEU A 261 11.92 -0.21 -14.02
CA LEU A 261 11.79 0.37 -15.35
C LEU A 261 10.53 1.25 -15.35
N VAL A 262 10.70 2.56 -15.46
CA VAL A 262 9.62 3.52 -15.68
C VAL A 262 9.36 3.64 -17.17
N LYS A 263 8.08 3.48 -17.57
CA LYS A 263 7.63 3.57 -18.97
C LYS A 263 7.87 4.96 -19.55
N HIS A 264 7.84 5.08 -20.88
CA HIS A 264 8.00 6.37 -21.55
C HIS A 264 6.95 7.41 -21.12
N ASP A 265 5.68 6.99 -21.06
CA ASP A 265 4.51 7.83 -20.72
C ASP A 265 3.87 7.36 -19.39
N PRO A 266 4.53 7.56 -18.24
CA PRO A 266 4.05 7.00 -16.99
C PRO A 266 2.94 7.87 -16.39
N THR A 267 2.06 7.24 -15.60
CA THR A 267 1.17 7.92 -14.64
C THR A 267 1.53 7.53 -13.22
N MET A 268 0.89 8.13 -12.21
CA MET A 268 1.14 7.75 -10.81
C MET A 268 0.64 6.34 -10.49
N GLU A 269 -0.47 5.94 -11.14
CA GLU A 269 -1.13 4.64 -11.02
C GLU A 269 -0.45 3.56 -11.88
N ASP A 270 0.13 3.94 -13.01
CA ASP A 270 0.85 3.04 -13.92
C ASP A 270 2.23 3.63 -14.30
N ARG A 271 3.20 3.38 -13.44
CA ARG A 271 4.57 3.91 -13.56
C ARG A 271 5.43 3.05 -14.47
N GLY A 272 5.24 1.73 -14.41
CA GLY A 272 6.05 0.76 -15.15
C GLY A 272 6.21 -0.57 -14.44
N TRP A 273 7.41 -1.13 -14.47
CA TRP A 273 7.70 -2.46 -13.93
C TRP A 273 8.80 -2.46 -12.88
N GLN A 274 8.62 -3.29 -11.85
CA GLN A 274 9.69 -3.65 -10.93
C GLN A 274 10.26 -5.01 -11.36
N LEU A 275 11.57 -5.05 -11.59
CA LEU A 275 12.27 -6.20 -12.16
C LEU A 275 13.17 -6.93 -11.16
N VAL A 276 13.71 -6.20 -10.19
CA VAL A 276 14.54 -6.77 -9.13
C VAL A 276 14.03 -6.24 -7.80
N ARG A 277 14.00 -7.10 -6.77
CA ARG A 277 13.60 -6.68 -5.42
C ARG A 277 14.63 -5.70 -4.87
N ILE A 278 14.20 -4.76 -4.04
CA ILE A 278 15.08 -3.76 -3.42
C ILE A 278 16.14 -4.41 -2.52
N GLU A 279 15.85 -5.58 -1.95
CA GLU A 279 16.78 -6.37 -1.12
C GLU A 279 17.85 -7.10 -1.94
N ASP A 280 17.63 -7.27 -3.24
CA ASP A 280 18.55 -7.93 -4.16
C ASP A 280 19.45 -6.88 -4.88
N THR A 281 20.51 -7.33 -5.52
CA THR A 281 21.47 -6.47 -6.23
C THR A 281 21.24 -6.55 -7.74
N ALA A 282 20.56 -5.56 -8.32
CA ALA A 282 20.47 -5.41 -9.78
C ALA A 282 21.84 -5.04 -10.39
N TRP A 283 22.06 -5.40 -11.65
CA TRP A 283 23.33 -5.19 -12.37
C TRP A 283 23.20 -4.05 -13.39
N THR A 284 23.43 -2.81 -12.95
CA THR A 284 23.14 -1.59 -13.74
C THR A 284 24.20 -0.48 -13.61
N THR A 285 24.84 -0.35 -12.45
CA THR A 285 25.70 0.79 -12.05
C THR A 285 27.10 0.33 -11.62
N ALA A 286 27.62 -0.73 -12.26
CA ALA A 286 28.97 -1.26 -12.04
C ALA A 286 29.32 -1.47 -10.55
N PHE A 287 30.42 -0.88 -10.06
CA PHE A 287 30.87 -1.04 -8.68
C PHE A 287 29.91 -0.45 -7.63
N ALA A 288 28.94 0.37 -8.03
CA ALA A 288 27.95 0.95 -7.14
C ALA A 288 26.74 0.04 -6.89
N ASN A 289 26.56 -1.02 -7.70
CA ASN A 289 25.48 -2.00 -7.56
C ASN A 289 25.21 -2.42 -6.10
N PRO A 290 26.23 -2.77 -5.27
CA PRO A 290 25.99 -3.27 -3.93
C PRO A 290 25.33 -2.29 -2.97
N TYR A 291 25.26 -0.98 -3.26
CA TYR A 291 24.75 0.04 -2.33
C TYR A 291 23.81 1.07 -2.99
N THR A 292 23.45 0.89 -4.26
CA THR A 292 22.43 1.69 -4.96
C THR A 292 21.18 0.89 -5.34
N VAL A 293 20.01 1.52 -5.28
CA VAL A 293 18.79 1.10 -6.00
C VAL A 293 18.75 1.82 -7.34
N SER A 294 18.18 1.24 -8.39
CA SER A 294 18.22 1.81 -9.74
C SER A 294 16.87 1.94 -10.40
N ILE A 295 16.70 3.07 -11.10
CA ILE A 295 15.57 3.33 -11.99
C ILE A 295 16.10 3.53 -13.39
N GLU A 296 15.60 2.75 -14.33
CA GLU A 296 15.69 3.00 -15.77
C GLU A 296 14.45 3.76 -16.20
N TYR A 297 14.60 4.93 -16.83
CA TYR A 297 13.50 5.59 -17.54
C TYR A 297 13.57 5.24 -19.03
N GLU A 298 12.46 4.75 -19.60
CA GLU A 298 12.41 4.39 -21.01
C GLU A 298 12.44 5.66 -21.88
N HIS A 299 13.61 5.95 -22.42
CA HIS A 299 13.88 7.15 -23.18
C HIS A 299 14.96 6.91 -24.23
N LEU A 300 14.76 7.50 -25.40
CA LEU A 300 15.73 7.54 -26.49
C LEU A 300 16.04 9.02 -26.82
N PRO A 301 17.22 9.54 -26.40
CA PRO A 301 17.62 10.90 -26.69
C PRO A 301 17.55 11.20 -28.20
N GLY A 302 16.87 12.28 -28.58
CA GLY A 302 16.75 12.74 -29.98
C GLY A 302 15.60 12.10 -30.79
N HIS A 303 14.93 11.07 -30.29
CA HIS A 303 13.75 10.45 -30.94
C HIS A 303 12.42 10.82 -30.28
N HIS A 304 12.43 11.18 -29.01
CA HIS A 304 11.26 11.67 -28.29
C HIS A 304 11.38 13.18 -28.12
N ALA A 305 10.25 13.90 -28.20
CA ALA A 305 10.16 15.24 -27.64
C ALA A 305 10.63 15.16 -26.17
N GLY A 306 11.24 16.22 -25.63
CA GLY A 306 11.87 16.20 -24.31
C GLY A 306 11.00 15.55 -23.22
N ILE A 307 11.64 15.04 -22.17
CA ILE A 307 10.98 14.26 -21.12
C ILE A 307 9.74 15.01 -20.57
N PRO A 308 8.52 14.43 -20.62
CA PRO A 308 7.31 15.08 -20.17
C PRO A 308 7.36 15.44 -18.68
N ASP A 309 6.67 16.52 -18.31
CA ASP A 309 6.58 16.97 -16.90
C ASP A 309 6.06 15.86 -15.97
N MET A 310 5.06 15.09 -16.43
CA MET A 310 4.53 13.96 -15.67
C MET A 310 5.57 12.88 -15.40
N ALA A 311 6.52 12.64 -16.33
CA ALA A 311 7.59 11.68 -16.09
C ALA A 311 8.52 12.14 -14.96
N TYR A 312 8.82 13.45 -14.86
CA TYR A 312 9.56 13.99 -13.71
C TYR A 312 8.78 13.86 -12.39
N GLU A 313 7.46 14.04 -12.42
CA GLU A 313 6.61 13.81 -11.24
C GLU A 313 6.67 12.36 -10.78
N VAL A 314 6.53 11.41 -11.73
CA VAL A 314 6.58 9.97 -11.44
C VAL A 314 7.96 9.53 -10.95
N LEU A 315 9.05 10.01 -11.59
CA LEU A 315 10.41 9.70 -11.16
C LEU A 315 10.67 10.21 -9.73
N ALA A 316 10.23 11.43 -9.42
CA ALA A 316 10.35 11.97 -8.07
C ALA A 316 9.55 11.18 -7.04
N GLN A 317 8.28 10.89 -7.31
CA GLN A 317 7.46 10.08 -6.40
C GLN A 317 8.04 8.67 -6.21
N THR A 318 8.57 8.08 -7.28
CA THR A 318 9.23 6.78 -7.22
C THR A 318 10.45 6.80 -6.31
N TRP A 319 11.30 7.83 -6.40
CA TRP A 319 12.41 7.97 -5.46
C TRP A 319 11.97 8.17 -4.01
N ILE A 320 10.89 8.92 -3.77
CA ILE A 320 10.30 9.09 -2.43
C ILE A 320 9.85 7.72 -1.89
N ASP A 321 9.08 6.97 -2.68
CA ASP A 321 8.52 5.68 -2.26
C ASP A 321 9.63 4.64 -2.04
N ILE A 322 10.67 4.64 -2.88
CA ILE A 322 11.86 3.77 -2.70
C ILE A 322 12.61 4.15 -1.43
N ALA A 323 12.87 5.44 -1.19
CA ALA A 323 13.60 5.88 0.01
C ALA A 323 12.82 5.55 1.29
N ASP A 324 11.50 5.74 1.27
CA ASP A 324 10.63 5.33 2.37
C ASP A 324 10.63 3.82 2.59
N TYR A 325 10.54 3.03 1.51
CA TYR A 325 10.65 1.56 1.58
C TYR A 325 11.97 1.13 2.21
N VAL A 326 13.09 1.65 1.70
CA VAL A 326 14.45 1.35 2.19
C VAL A 326 14.59 1.66 3.68
N ARG A 327 14.04 2.79 4.13
CA ARG A 327 14.04 3.19 5.54
C ARG A 327 13.17 2.28 6.40
N ARG A 328 11.90 2.06 6.01
CA ARG A 328 10.94 1.24 6.77
C ARG A 328 11.38 -0.21 6.90
N HIS A 329 12.05 -0.73 5.88
CA HIS A 329 12.56 -2.10 5.87
C HIS A 329 13.99 -2.21 6.42
N ASN A 330 14.55 -1.13 6.99
CA ASN A 330 15.87 -1.11 7.60
C ASN A 330 17.00 -1.61 6.67
N LEU A 331 16.89 -1.28 5.37
CA LEU A 331 17.85 -1.69 4.33
C LEU A 331 18.98 -0.66 4.14
N GLY A 332 18.78 0.57 4.64
CA GLY A 332 19.69 1.67 4.43
C GLY A 332 18.99 3.02 4.53
N GLU A 333 19.55 4.02 3.85
CA GLU A 333 18.97 5.36 3.73
C GLU A 333 19.35 5.96 2.37
N ILE A 334 18.40 6.53 1.65
CA ILE A 334 18.69 7.26 0.40
C ILE A 334 18.44 8.75 0.67
N PRO A 335 19.49 9.59 0.74
CA PRO A 335 19.30 11.03 0.82
C PRO A 335 18.53 11.54 -0.41
N LEU A 336 17.38 12.16 -0.19
CA LEU A 336 16.48 12.67 -1.23
C LEU A 336 16.96 13.99 -1.85
N ASN A 337 18.24 14.05 -2.20
CA ASN A 337 18.93 15.18 -2.83
C ASN A 337 20.09 14.68 -3.72
N ARG A 338 20.85 15.60 -4.34
CA ARG A 338 21.97 15.25 -5.24
C ARG A 338 23.11 14.45 -4.60
N SER A 339 23.20 14.40 -3.27
CA SER A 339 24.18 13.54 -2.58
C SER A 339 23.78 12.07 -2.60
N GLY A 340 22.49 11.77 -2.59
CA GLY A 340 21.95 10.41 -2.55
C GLY A 340 21.31 9.94 -3.86
N ILE A 341 20.78 10.82 -4.69
CA ILE A 341 20.24 10.50 -6.01
C ILE A 341 21.20 11.05 -7.05
N LYS A 342 21.80 10.20 -7.88
CA LYS A 342 22.76 10.60 -8.92
C LYS A 342 22.54 9.82 -10.21
N GLY A 343 22.99 10.37 -11.32
CA GLY A 343 23.03 9.66 -12.57
C GLY A 343 24.09 8.57 -12.59
N HIS A 344 23.98 7.62 -13.50
CA HIS A 344 24.96 6.55 -13.71
C HIS A 344 26.40 7.11 -13.76
N LYS A 345 26.69 8.04 -14.68
CA LYS A 345 28.03 8.62 -14.87
C LYS A 345 28.66 9.20 -13.60
N GLU A 346 27.84 9.76 -12.72
CA GLU A 346 28.30 10.35 -11.46
C GLU A 346 28.62 9.28 -10.41
N TRP A 347 27.80 8.23 -10.32
CA TRP A 347 28.08 7.09 -9.43
C TRP A 347 29.38 6.39 -9.78
N VAL A 348 29.69 6.24 -11.07
CA VAL A 348 30.89 5.55 -11.53
C VAL A 348 32.10 6.48 -11.74
N GLY A 349 31.93 7.79 -11.54
CA GLY A 349 33.00 8.78 -11.72
C GLY A 349 33.51 8.87 -13.17
N ASN A 350 32.64 8.58 -14.15
CA ASN A 350 33.01 8.54 -15.57
C ASN A 350 32.19 9.55 -16.39
N PRO A 351 32.66 10.79 -16.58
CA PRO A 351 31.90 11.83 -17.27
C PRO A 351 31.67 11.56 -18.76
N SER A 352 32.44 10.67 -19.40
CA SER A 352 32.24 10.32 -20.82
C SER A 352 31.12 9.30 -21.03
N LEU A 353 30.60 8.69 -19.96
CA LEU A 353 29.44 7.81 -20.02
C LEU A 353 28.19 8.65 -20.31
N ILE A 354 27.40 8.24 -21.30
CA ILE A 354 26.26 9.06 -21.77
C ILE A 354 25.11 9.00 -20.74
N CYS A 355 24.83 7.86 -20.13
CA CYS A 355 23.76 7.75 -19.14
C CYS A 355 23.96 8.64 -17.88
N PRO A 356 22.99 9.47 -17.43
CA PRO A 356 21.62 9.57 -17.90
C PRO A 356 21.31 10.85 -18.73
N ASP A 357 22.16 11.22 -19.70
CA ASP A 357 21.97 12.42 -20.54
C ASP A 357 20.54 12.54 -21.10
N GLY A 358 20.02 13.77 -21.08
CA GLY A 358 18.62 14.07 -21.40
C GLY A 358 17.69 14.08 -20.18
N ILE A 359 18.08 13.44 -19.07
CA ILE A 359 17.39 13.56 -17.78
C ILE A 359 17.98 14.72 -16.98
N ASP A 360 17.15 15.72 -16.66
CA ASP A 360 17.50 16.79 -15.73
C ASP A 360 17.46 16.27 -14.28
N MET A 361 18.63 15.89 -13.81
CA MET A 361 18.83 15.32 -12.49
C MET A 361 18.53 16.30 -11.35
N ASP A 362 18.73 17.61 -11.56
CA ASP A 362 18.41 18.64 -10.59
C ASP A 362 16.90 18.87 -10.53
N ARG A 363 16.21 18.80 -11.68
CA ARG A 363 14.74 18.86 -11.73
C ARG A 363 14.08 17.69 -11.00
N ILE A 364 14.62 16.47 -11.07
CA ILE A 364 14.13 15.35 -10.26
C ILE A 364 14.19 15.72 -8.78
N VAL A 365 15.36 16.15 -8.29
CA VAL A 365 15.54 16.49 -6.87
C VAL A 365 14.68 17.69 -6.46
N ALA A 366 14.58 18.73 -7.28
CA ALA A 366 13.71 19.87 -7.02
C ALA A 366 12.23 19.44 -6.92
N THR A 367 11.80 18.51 -7.77
CA THR A 367 10.44 17.96 -7.75
C THR A 367 10.19 17.13 -6.49
N ILE A 368 11.18 16.33 -6.06
CA ILE A 368 11.13 15.61 -4.77
C ILE A 368 10.97 16.60 -3.61
N GLN A 369 11.82 17.63 -3.55
CA GLN A 369 11.76 18.61 -2.46
C GLN A 369 10.42 19.36 -2.45
N ARG A 370 9.90 19.74 -3.61
CA ARG A 370 8.55 20.33 -3.73
C ARG A 370 7.45 19.39 -3.21
N ARG A 371 7.53 18.09 -3.51
CA ARG A 371 6.55 17.08 -3.03
C ARG A 371 6.62 16.86 -1.53
N LEU A 372 7.83 16.76 -0.97
CA LEU A 372 8.01 16.64 0.48
C LEU A 372 7.52 17.90 1.22
N ASN A 373 7.81 19.08 0.69
CA ASN A 373 7.34 20.35 1.25
C ASN A 373 5.82 20.53 1.10
N ALA A 374 5.20 19.91 0.08
CA ALA A 374 3.76 19.85 -0.08
C ALA A 374 3.09 18.83 0.87
N ALA A 375 3.81 17.78 1.27
CA ALA A 375 3.38 16.78 2.23
C ALA A 375 3.64 17.18 3.69
N ALA A 376 4.43 18.23 3.92
CA ALA A 376 4.45 18.91 5.20
C ALA A 376 3.03 19.42 5.52
N PRO A 377 2.58 19.37 6.78
CA PRO A 377 1.28 19.92 7.15
C PRO A 377 1.15 21.32 6.55
N ALA A 378 -0.01 21.59 5.93
CA ALA A 378 -0.29 22.88 5.33
C ALA A 378 0.11 24.00 6.30
N PRO A 379 0.69 25.11 5.81
CA PRO A 379 1.12 26.20 6.68
C PRO A 379 -0.04 26.59 7.61
N GLN A 380 0.24 26.72 8.91
CA GLN A 380 -0.67 27.35 9.86
C GLN A 380 -1.02 28.73 9.31
N GLY A 381 -2.18 28.82 8.66
CA GLY A 381 -2.69 30.03 8.02
C GLY A 381 -3.91 30.53 8.77
N ASP A 382 -4.18 31.83 8.62
CA ASP A 382 -5.33 32.50 9.23
C ASP A 382 -6.63 31.72 9.03
N VAL A 383 -7.47 31.69 10.07
CA VAL A 383 -8.85 31.22 10.04
C VAL A 383 -9.73 32.46 10.21
N ILE A 384 -10.62 32.72 9.25
CA ILE A 384 -11.53 33.87 9.31
C ILE A 384 -12.97 33.41 9.44
N GLN A 385 -13.77 34.12 10.24
CA GLN A 385 -15.21 33.92 10.30
C GLN A 385 -15.86 34.61 9.09
N VAL A 386 -16.71 33.90 8.35
CA VAL A 386 -17.38 34.42 7.15
C VAL A 386 -18.90 34.26 7.27
N GLY A 387 -19.61 35.37 7.10
CA GLY A 387 -21.08 35.38 7.03
C GLY A 387 -21.81 35.32 8.38
N PRO A 388 -23.16 35.29 8.33
CA PRO A 388 -24.01 35.41 9.51
C PRO A 388 -24.07 34.13 10.36
N PHE A 389 -23.61 32.99 9.85
CA PHE A 389 -23.73 31.68 10.50
C PHE A 389 -22.59 31.35 11.48
N GLY A 390 -21.65 32.27 11.69
CA GLY A 390 -20.54 32.09 12.62
C GLY A 390 -19.56 30.99 12.22
N ARG A 391 -19.51 30.63 10.94
CA ARG A 391 -18.64 29.57 10.39
C ARG A 391 -17.31 30.13 9.91
N HIS A 392 -16.27 29.33 9.99
CA HIS A 392 -14.92 29.74 9.64
C HIS A 392 -14.41 29.11 8.35
N ILE A 393 -13.53 29.83 7.66
CA ILE A 393 -12.79 29.34 6.50
C ILE A 393 -11.31 29.53 6.80
N GLY A 394 -10.52 28.46 6.67
CA GLY A 394 -9.08 28.46 6.89
C GLY A 394 -8.29 27.89 5.72
N HIS A 395 -6.97 27.91 5.88
CA HIS A 395 -6.04 27.11 5.09
C HIS A 395 -6.25 27.19 3.56
N GLY A 396 -6.36 26.04 2.89
CA GLY A 396 -6.53 25.94 1.44
C GLY A 396 -7.83 26.56 0.94
N PHE A 397 -8.92 26.44 1.70
CA PHE A 397 -10.20 27.05 1.33
C PHE A 397 -10.16 28.58 1.45
N LEU A 398 -9.45 29.14 2.43
CA LEU A 398 -9.26 30.58 2.54
C LEU A 398 -8.39 31.13 1.39
N ALA A 399 -7.35 30.40 1.00
CA ALA A 399 -6.55 30.76 -0.16
C ALA A 399 -7.40 30.77 -1.45
N PHE A 400 -8.25 29.76 -1.65
CA PHE A 400 -9.18 29.69 -2.76
C PHE A 400 -10.23 30.82 -2.72
N TRP A 401 -10.79 31.10 -1.55
CA TRP A 401 -11.75 32.19 -1.32
C TRP A 401 -11.15 33.56 -1.69
N ARG A 402 -9.96 33.89 -1.17
CA ARG A 402 -9.25 35.13 -1.49
C ARG A 402 -8.93 35.24 -2.98
N ARG A 403 -8.62 34.11 -3.63
CA ARG A 403 -8.39 34.06 -5.09
C ARG A 403 -9.66 34.38 -5.86
N LEU A 404 -10.82 33.83 -5.47
CA LEU A 404 -12.10 34.20 -6.09
C LEU A 404 -12.37 35.70 -5.92
N ASP A 405 -12.27 36.24 -4.71
CA ASP A 405 -12.50 37.67 -4.44
C ASP A 405 -11.51 38.58 -5.20
N SER A 406 -10.31 38.10 -5.53
CA SER A 406 -9.38 38.86 -6.39
C SER A 406 -9.88 39.04 -7.83
N LEU A 407 -10.85 38.23 -8.29
CA LEU A 407 -11.43 38.29 -9.64
C LEU A 407 -12.63 39.25 -9.73
N GLY A 408 -13.12 39.78 -8.61
CA GLY A 408 -14.22 40.73 -8.58
C GLY A 408 -14.84 40.89 -7.20
N ASP A 409 -15.60 41.97 -7.03
CA ASP A 409 -16.18 42.34 -5.74
C ASP A 409 -17.12 41.25 -5.17
N HIS A 410 -16.76 40.73 -4.01
CA HIS A 410 -17.43 39.62 -3.32
C HIS A 410 -17.65 38.37 -4.19
N MET A 411 -16.77 38.10 -5.15
CA MET A 411 -16.91 36.99 -6.09
C MET A 411 -16.98 35.64 -5.39
N ALA A 412 -16.21 35.41 -4.32
CA ALA A 412 -16.27 34.17 -3.57
C ALA A 412 -17.67 33.93 -2.98
N LEU A 413 -18.26 34.98 -2.41
CA LEU A 413 -19.63 34.94 -1.87
C LEU A 413 -20.68 34.74 -2.97
N ARG A 414 -20.49 35.33 -4.16
CA ARG A 414 -21.38 35.13 -5.31
C ARG A 414 -21.33 33.70 -5.84
N THR A 415 -20.13 33.11 -5.90
CA THR A 415 -19.92 31.77 -6.45
C THR A 415 -20.33 30.67 -5.45
N LEU A 416 -19.85 30.75 -4.21
CA LEU A 416 -20.00 29.67 -3.23
C LEU A 416 -21.16 29.91 -2.25
N GLY A 417 -21.46 31.18 -1.95
CA GLY A 417 -22.34 31.55 -0.83
C GLY A 417 -21.62 31.45 0.52
N TYR A 418 -22.37 31.57 1.62
CA TYR A 418 -21.80 31.49 2.96
C TYR A 418 -21.44 30.04 3.33
N PRO A 419 -20.38 29.83 4.14
CA PRO A 419 -20.09 28.53 4.72
C PRO A 419 -21.20 28.12 5.69
N LEU A 420 -21.65 26.87 5.58
CA LEU A 420 -22.69 26.26 6.41
C LEU A 420 -22.09 25.37 7.51
N THR A 421 -20.88 24.87 7.27
CA THR A 421 -20.11 24.02 8.21
C THR A 421 -18.75 24.62 8.51
N GLU A 422 -18.13 24.16 9.59
CA GLU A 422 -16.68 24.21 9.71
C GLU A 422 -16.02 23.29 8.67
N GLU A 423 -14.71 23.41 8.50
CA GLU A 423 -13.89 22.39 7.83
C GLU A 423 -14.01 21.06 8.57
N PHE A 424 -14.28 19.97 7.84
CA PHE A 424 -14.33 18.64 8.43
C PHE A 424 -13.60 17.62 7.57
N SER A 425 -12.84 16.75 8.23
CA SER A 425 -12.30 15.55 7.64
C SER A 425 -13.26 14.40 7.85
N ILE A 426 -13.25 13.45 6.93
CA ILE A 426 -13.99 12.19 7.09
C ILE A 426 -12.98 11.06 7.10
N PRO A 427 -13.10 10.08 8.03
CA PRO A 427 -12.02 9.14 8.35
C PRO A 427 -11.49 8.31 7.16
N ASN A 428 -12.28 8.19 6.09
CA ASN A 428 -12.01 7.29 4.97
C ASN A 428 -11.14 7.91 3.86
N ILE A 429 -10.73 9.18 3.97
CA ILE A 429 -9.84 9.83 2.99
C ILE A 429 -8.78 10.67 3.71
N PRO A 430 -7.60 10.09 4.02
CA PRO A 430 -6.55 10.76 4.78
C PRO A 430 -6.12 12.09 4.16
N GLY A 431 -6.04 13.15 4.98
CA GLY A 431 -5.62 14.48 4.56
C GLY A 431 -6.62 15.26 3.71
N THR A 432 -7.73 14.65 3.29
CA THR A 432 -8.79 15.36 2.56
C THR A 432 -9.74 16.04 3.54
N VAL A 433 -10.07 17.29 3.24
CA VAL A 433 -10.99 18.12 4.04
C VAL A 433 -12.14 18.57 3.15
N PHE A 434 -13.34 18.64 3.71
CA PHE A 434 -14.51 19.17 3.04
C PHE A 434 -15.07 20.37 3.80
N GLN A 435 -15.76 21.24 3.07
CA GLN A 435 -16.58 22.27 3.67
C GLN A 435 -17.82 22.52 2.80
N VAL A 436 -18.99 22.60 3.44
CA VAL A 436 -20.26 22.85 2.76
C VAL A 436 -20.54 24.35 2.76
N PHE A 437 -20.87 24.88 1.58
CA PHE A 437 -21.34 26.24 1.36
C PHE A 437 -22.78 26.20 0.80
N GLU A 438 -23.47 27.34 0.83
CA GLU A 438 -24.86 27.44 0.31
C GLU A 438 -25.03 26.98 -1.15
N ARG A 439 -23.99 27.14 -1.98
CA ARG A 439 -24.04 26.83 -3.43
C ARG A 439 -23.10 25.72 -3.88
N GLY A 440 -22.39 25.08 -2.96
CA GLY A 440 -21.45 24.01 -3.33
C GLY A 440 -20.73 23.40 -2.15
N ILE A 441 -20.10 22.25 -2.39
CA ILE A 441 -19.21 21.61 -1.43
C ILE A 441 -17.80 21.74 -2.00
N LEU A 442 -16.88 22.30 -1.22
CA LEU A 442 -15.47 22.29 -1.58
C LEU A 442 -14.78 21.09 -0.95
N ARG A 443 -13.87 20.52 -1.72
CA ARG A 443 -12.94 19.48 -1.34
C ARG A 443 -11.53 20.05 -1.41
N PHE A 444 -10.77 19.86 -0.34
CA PHE A 444 -9.33 20.07 -0.31
C PHE A 444 -8.66 18.71 -0.34
N ASP A 445 -7.79 18.50 -1.33
CA ASP A 445 -7.01 17.28 -1.49
C ASP A 445 -5.52 17.62 -1.63
N PRO A 446 -4.69 17.36 -0.60
CA PRO A 446 -3.28 17.72 -0.62
C PRO A 446 -2.46 16.88 -1.61
N SER A 447 -2.99 15.73 -2.08
CA SER A 447 -2.33 14.89 -3.08
C SER A 447 -2.40 15.46 -4.49
N GLN A 448 -3.35 16.38 -4.74
CA GLN A 448 -3.52 17.01 -6.03
C GLN A 448 -2.49 18.14 -6.25
N PRO A 449 -2.07 18.40 -7.50
CA PRO A 449 -1.29 19.59 -7.82
C PRO A 449 -2.17 20.83 -7.85
N GLU A 450 -1.59 22.03 -7.64
CA GLU A 450 -2.28 23.29 -7.92
C GLU A 450 -2.64 23.40 -9.43
N PRO A 451 -3.80 23.97 -9.81
CA PRO A 451 -4.83 24.59 -8.96
C PRO A 451 -5.87 23.59 -8.39
N TRP A 452 -5.69 22.29 -8.60
CA TRP A 452 -6.69 21.25 -8.32
C TRP A 452 -6.74 20.82 -6.85
N ARG A 453 -5.91 21.38 -5.98
CA ARG A 453 -5.95 21.11 -4.54
C ARG A 453 -7.26 21.50 -3.90
N VAL A 454 -7.90 22.56 -4.37
CA VAL A 454 -9.26 22.93 -3.98
C VAL A 454 -10.16 22.85 -5.19
N HIS A 455 -11.17 22.01 -5.12
CA HIS A 455 -12.14 21.85 -6.19
C HIS A 455 -13.53 21.54 -5.62
N VAL A 456 -14.55 21.66 -6.46
CA VAL A 456 -15.92 21.29 -6.09
C VAL A 456 -16.00 19.78 -5.94
N ALA A 457 -16.74 19.30 -4.94
CA ALA A 457 -16.99 17.87 -4.72
C ALA A 457 -17.47 17.19 -6.01
N MET A 458 -16.78 16.12 -6.37
CA MET A 458 -16.90 15.41 -7.64
C MET A 458 -17.97 14.30 -7.55
N PRO A 459 -18.34 13.60 -8.65
CA PRO A 459 -19.32 12.51 -8.59
C PRO A 459 -18.99 11.41 -7.58
N GLN A 460 -17.70 11.10 -7.38
CA GLN A 460 -17.25 10.15 -6.36
C GLN A 460 -17.48 10.63 -4.91
N ASP A 461 -17.70 11.93 -4.71
CA ASP A 461 -18.03 12.54 -3.42
C ASP A 461 -19.56 12.67 -3.23
N ALA A 462 -20.37 11.93 -4.02
CA ALA A 462 -21.84 11.98 -3.93
C ALA A 462 -22.36 11.76 -2.51
N TRP A 463 -21.69 10.89 -1.75
CA TRP A 463 -22.02 10.61 -0.36
C TRP A 463 -21.90 11.85 0.56
N VAL A 464 -21.02 12.82 0.27
CA VAL A 464 -20.91 14.08 1.03
C VAL A 464 -22.14 14.95 0.77
N ARG A 465 -22.66 14.91 -0.46
CA ARG A 465 -23.91 15.60 -0.82
C ARG A 465 -25.09 14.98 -0.10
N ASP A 466 -25.14 13.65 -0.02
CA ASP A 466 -26.18 12.93 0.73
C ASP A 466 -26.10 13.24 2.23
N TRP A 467 -24.89 13.18 2.81
CA TRP A 467 -24.62 13.57 4.20
C TRP A 467 -25.10 14.99 4.53
N ALA A 468 -24.88 15.94 3.62
CA ALA A 468 -25.28 17.34 3.79
C ALA A 468 -26.80 17.51 3.63
N ARG A 469 -27.44 16.76 2.72
CA ARG A 469 -28.90 16.75 2.55
C ARG A 469 -29.63 16.16 3.75
N GLU A 470 -29.15 15.04 4.28
CA GLU A 470 -29.70 14.42 5.50
C GLU A 470 -29.70 15.36 6.71
N ARG A 471 -28.77 16.32 6.72
CA ARG A 471 -28.63 17.33 7.78
C ARG A 471 -29.33 18.65 7.47
N GLY A 472 -30.09 18.71 6.37
CA GLY A 472 -30.81 19.91 5.95
C GLY A 472 -29.89 21.07 5.54
N LEU A 473 -28.60 20.80 5.24
CA LEU A 473 -27.61 21.80 4.87
C LEU A 473 -27.69 22.16 3.38
N LEU A 474 -28.26 21.29 2.55
CA LEU A 474 -28.51 21.56 1.13
C LEU A 474 -30.02 21.52 0.88
N GLY A 475 -30.56 22.53 0.19
CA GLY A 475 -31.98 22.57 -0.14
C GLY A 475 -32.39 21.41 -1.06
N GLU A 476 -33.64 20.94 -0.91
CA GLU A 476 -34.23 20.00 -1.85
C GLU A 476 -34.32 20.65 -3.24
N GLN A 477 -33.59 20.13 -4.21
CA GLN A 477 -33.95 20.35 -5.61
C GLN A 477 -35.24 19.58 -5.87
N LYS A 478 -36.38 20.25 -5.76
CA LYS A 478 -37.60 19.79 -6.44
C LYS A 478 -37.27 19.77 -7.93
N ALA A 479 -37.27 18.58 -8.51
CA ALA A 479 -37.17 18.41 -9.95
C ALA A 479 -38.28 19.23 -10.61
N ALA A 480 -37.90 20.13 -11.53
CA ALA A 480 -38.81 20.76 -12.47
C ALA A 480 -38.83 19.93 -13.76
#